data_AF-A0A1M6PKC2-F1
#
_entry.id   AF-A0A1M6PKC2-F1
#
_cell.length_a   1.000
_cell.length_b   1.000
_cell.length_c   1.000
_cell.angle_alpha   90.00
_cell.angle_beta   90.00
_cell.angle_gamma   90.00
#
_symmetry.space_group_name_H-M   'P 1'
#
loop_
_entity.id
_entity.type
_entity.pdbx_description
1 polymer ?
#
loop_
_entity_poly.entity_id
_entity_poly.type
_entity_poly.pdbx_seq_one_letter_code
_entity_poly.pdbx_strand_id
1 'polypeptide(L)'
;MYLFIEQKILSFRDRFSVKDELGNDKYFVEGEFMSLGNKLHVYDRNNVELALIQQKLMTLLPKFSVFIGSRQVAEIQKKFTLFHPRYIIEGLNWSVEGDLWDHDYSIVSNGREIITIHKKWMSWGDCYELFIEDGVEELVAVAMVLAIDCVMDASNNS
;
A
#
# COMPACT_ATOMS: atom_id res chain seq x y z
N MET A 1 -9.97 12.20 5.61
CA MET A 1 -9.92 11.32 6.82
C MET A 1 -8.50 10.82 7.03
N TYR A 2 -8.10 10.49 8.27
CA TYR A 2 -6.79 9.91 8.58
C TYR A 2 -6.86 8.43 8.97
N LEU A 3 -5.86 7.68 8.53
CA LEU A 3 -5.56 6.32 8.94
C LEU A 3 -4.09 6.19 9.34
N PHE A 4 -3.79 5.22 10.20
CA PHE A 4 -2.45 5.00 10.73
C PHE A 4 -2.02 3.56 10.52
N ILE A 5 -0.82 3.38 9.96
CA ILE A 5 -0.20 2.07 9.73
C ILE A 5 1.10 2.01 10.52
N GLU A 6 1.26 0.99 11.37
CA GLU A 6 2.49 0.84 12.17
C GLU A 6 3.70 0.59 11.27
N GLN A 7 4.74 1.43 11.39
CA GLN A 7 5.90 1.42 10.48
C GLN A 7 6.70 0.11 10.59
N LYS A 8 6.85 -0.42 11.80
CA LYS A 8 7.64 -1.65 12.07
C LYS A 8 7.08 -2.89 11.38
N ILE A 9 5.90 -2.81 10.75
CA ILE A 9 5.19 -3.97 10.20
C ILE A 9 5.15 -3.96 8.65
N LEU A 10 5.57 -2.85 8.03
CA LEU A 10 5.82 -2.81 6.58
C LEU A 10 7.12 -3.52 6.19
N SER A 11 7.83 -4.13 7.15
CA SER A 11 8.79 -5.20 6.86
C SER A 11 8.08 -6.54 6.64
N PHE A 12 6.98 -6.56 5.88
CA PHE A 12 6.27 -7.66 5.21
C PHE A 12 5.94 -8.98 5.94
N ARG A 13 6.69 -9.44 6.92
CA ARG A 13 6.60 -10.79 7.51
C ARG A 13 5.54 -10.95 8.60
N ASP A 14 5.03 -9.84 9.12
CA ASP A 14 4.20 -9.86 10.32
C ASP A 14 2.77 -9.35 10.03
N ARG A 15 1.82 -9.78 10.88
CA ARG A 15 0.44 -9.29 10.85
C ARG A 15 0.34 -7.93 11.52
N PHE A 16 -0.44 -7.03 10.95
CA PHE A 16 -0.69 -5.71 11.52
C PHE A 16 -2.14 -5.27 11.38
N SER A 17 -2.46 -4.14 12.00
CA SER A 17 -3.71 -3.44 11.79
C SER A 17 -3.49 -2.04 11.24
N VAL A 18 -4.49 -1.58 10.49
CA VAL A 18 -4.65 -0.18 10.10
C VAL A 18 -5.65 0.43 11.05
N LYS A 19 -5.28 1.53 11.71
CA LYS A 19 -6.10 2.17 12.74
C LYS A 19 -6.68 3.49 12.27
N ASP A 20 -7.82 3.86 12.83
CA ASP A 20 -8.44 5.17 12.63
C ASP A 20 -7.83 6.25 13.55
N GLU A 21 -8.32 7.49 13.41
CA GLU A 21 -7.98 8.65 14.23
C GLU A 21 -8.19 8.46 15.74
N LEU A 22 -9.07 7.54 16.11
CA LEU A 22 -9.38 7.23 17.51
C LEU A 22 -8.51 6.08 18.04
N GLY A 23 -7.63 5.52 17.21
CA GLY A 23 -6.76 4.39 17.54
C GLY A 23 -7.47 3.04 17.49
N ASN A 24 -8.67 2.94 16.91
CA ASN A 24 -9.35 1.66 16.77
C ASN A 24 -8.84 0.92 15.54
N ASP A 25 -8.61 -0.38 15.69
CA ASP A 25 -8.30 -1.25 14.56
C ASP A 25 -9.48 -1.27 13.57
N LYS A 26 -9.23 -0.89 12.33
CA LYS A 26 -10.24 -0.83 11.27
C LYS A 26 -10.06 -1.95 10.25
N TYR A 27 -8.82 -2.19 9.85
CA TYR A 27 -8.44 -3.29 8.97
C TYR A 27 -7.35 -4.12 9.61
N PHE A 28 -7.33 -5.41 9.30
CA PHE A 28 -6.28 -6.34 9.69
C PHE A 28 -5.56 -6.81 8.43
N VAL A 29 -4.24 -6.77 8.45
CA VAL A 29 -3.40 -7.08 7.30
C VAL A 29 -2.53 -8.28 7.62
N GLU A 30 -2.56 -9.28 6.75
CA GLU A 30 -1.80 -10.52 6.90
C GLU A 30 -0.99 -10.82 5.64
N GLY A 31 0.30 -11.00 5.84
CA GLY A 31 1.24 -11.36 4.79
C GLY A 31 1.34 -12.86 4.58
N GLU A 32 1.18 -13.32 3.34
CA GLU A 32 1.42 -14.70 2.92
C GLU A 32 2.71 -14.75 2.07
N PHE A 33 3.81 -15.19 2.69
CA PHE A 33 5.13 -15.31 2.06
C PHE A 33 5.42 -16.77 1.72
N MET A 34 5.21 -17.12 0.46
CA MET A 34 5.54 -18.44 -0.07
C MET A 34 6.66 -18.34 -1.11
N SER A 35 7.28 -19.47 -1.46
CA SER A 35 8.23 -19.55 -2.57
C SER A 35 7.63 -19.13 -3.92
N LEU A 36 6.30 -19.13 -4.02
CA LEU A 36 5.53 -18.83 -5.22
C LEU A 36 4.88 -17.44 -5.15
N GLY A 37 5.65 -16.44 -4.71
CA GLY A 37 5.26 -15.03 -4.70
C GLY A 37 4.58 -14.56 -3.42
N ASN A 38 4.73 -13.27 -3.14
CA ASN A 38 4.19 -12.64 -1.95
C ASN A 38 2.73 -12.24 -2.16
N LYS A 39 1.91 -12.42 -1.12
CA LYS A 39 0.56 -11.85 -1.05
C LYS A 39 0.36 -11.10 0.26
N LEU A 40 -0.55 -10.15 0.23
CA LEU A 40 -0.97 -9.39 1.39
C LEU A 40 -2.49 -9.31 1.39
N HIS A 41 -3.09 -9.84 2.45
CA HIS A 41 -4.53 -9.95 2.62
C HIS A 41 -5.00 -8.86 3.58
N VAL A 42 -6.11 -8.20 3.26
CA VAL A 42 -6.71 -7.15 4.08
C VAL A 42 -8.11 -7.61 4.50
N TYR A 43 -8.35 -7.65 5.80
CA TYR A 43 -9.58 -8.14 6.42
C TYR A 43 -10.30 -7.03 7.19
N ASP A 44 -11.61 -7.18 7.32
CA ASP A 44 -12.43 -6.40 8.24
C ASP A 44 -12.38 -6.95 9.68
N ARG A 45 -13.15 -6.32 10.59
CA ARG A 45 -13.29 -6.76 12.00
C ARG A 45 -13.98 -8.12 12.16
N ASN A 46 -14.71 -8.59 11.16
CA ASN A 46 -15.36 -9.89 11.16
C ASN A 46 -14.51 -10.97 10.49
N ASN A 47 -13.24 -10.67 10.18
CA ASN A 47 -12.31 -11.55 9.49
C ASN A 47 -12.77 -11.91 8.05
N VAL A 48 -13.51 -11.01 7.41
CA VAL A 48 -13.88 -11.10 5.99
C VAL A 48 -12.82 -10.41 5.17
N GLU A 49 -12.26 -11.12 4.18
CA GLU A 49 -11.29 -10.55 3.25
C GLU A 49 -11.96 -9.48 2.37
N LEU A 50 -11.42 -8.27 2.43
CA LEU A 50 -11.89 -7.11 1.68
C LEU A 50 -11.00 -6.81 0.47
N ALA A 51 -9.68 -7.00 0.62
CA ALA A 51 -8.72 -6.74 -0.43
C ALA A 51 -7.58 -7.75 -0.43
N LEU A 52 -7.02 -7.98 -1.61
CA LEU A 52 -5.86 -8.83 -1.85
C LEU A 52 -4.85 -8.09 -2.72
N ILE A 53 -3.62 -7.98 -2.23
CA ILE A 53 -2.48 -7.51 -3.01
C ILE A 53 -1.61 -8.73 -3.32
N GLN A 54 -1.41 -9.02 -4.60
CA GLN A 54 -0.70 -10.24 -5.02
C GLN A 54 0.43 -9.91 -5.98
N GLN A 55 1.61 -10.47 -5.72
CA GLN A 55 2.75 -10.39 -6.63
C GLN A 55 2.47 -11.17 -7.91
N LYS A 56 2.72 -10.54 -9.06
CA LYS A 56 2.70 -11.19 -10.36
C LYS A 56 4.03 -11.89 -10.57
N LEU A 57 3.98 -13.20 -10.80
CA LEU A 57 5.16 -14.01 -11.08
C LEU A 57 5.54 -13.93 -12.56
N MET A 58 6.78 -14.33 -12.86
CA MET A 58 7.35 -14.36 -14.21
C MET A 58 7.42 -12.98 -14.88
N THR A 59 7.53 -11.92 -14.09
CA THR A 59 7.81 -10.57 -14.58
C THR A 59 9.28 -10.24 -14.38
N LEU A 60 9.88 -9.47 -15.30
CA LEU A 60 11.28 -9.04 -15.19
C LEU A 60 11.51 -8.08 -14.01
N LEU A 61 10.49 -7.31 -13.65
CA LEU A 61 10.52 -6.33 -12.58
C LEU A 61 9.36 -6.56 -11.61
N PRO A 62 9.49 -6.13 -10.34
CA PRO A 62 8.42 -6.19 -9.35
C PRO A 62 7.10 -5.61 -9.88
N LYS A 63 6.05 -6.41 -9.77
CA LYS A 63 4.72 -6.10 -10.25
C LYS A 63 3.68 -6.74 -9.35
N PHE A 64 2.69 -5.97 -8.93
CA PHE A 64 1.64 -6.40 -8.00
C PHE A 64 0.27 -5.99 -8.53
N SER A 65 -0.71 -6.88 -8.36
CA SER A 65 -2.11 -6.63 -8.69
C SER A 65 -2.89 -6.39 -7.41
N VAL A 66 -3.79 -5.41 -7.44
CA VAL A 66 -4.66 -5.04 -6.30
C VAL A 66 -6.09 -5.44 -6.62
N PHE A 67 -6.66 -6.27 -5.76
CA PHE A 67 -8.03 -6.75 -5.85
C PHE A 67 -8.85 -6.22 -4.67
N ILE A 68 -10.05 -5.75 -4.96
CA ILE A 68 -11.09 -5.45 -3.96
C ILE A 68 -12.21 -6.47 -4.17
N GLY A 69 -12.44 -7.33 -3.19
CA GLY A 69 -13.19 -8.57 -3.38
C GLY A 69 -12.66 -9.35 -4.58
N SER A 70 -13.53 -9.68 -5.54
CA SER A 70 -13.15 -10.42 -6.75
C SER A 70 -12.70 -9.56 -7.93
N ARG A 71 -12.65 -8.23 -7.78
CA ARG A 71 -12.36 -7.31 -8.89
C ARG A 71 -10.94 -6.76 -8.76
N GLN A 72 -10.14 -6.93 -9.82
CA GLN A 72 -8.88 -6.21 -9.95
C GLN A 72 -9.17 -4.72 -10.18
N VAL A 73 -8.72 -3.87 -9.27
CA VAL A 73 -8.93 -2.42 -9.35
C VAL A 73 -7.70 -1.70 -9.89
N ALA A 74 -6.51 -2.24 -9.61
CA ALA A 74 -5.26 -1.62 -10.02
C ALA A 74 -4.16 -2.66 -10.24
N GLU A 75 -3.11 -2.22 -10.93
CA GLU A 75 -1.85 -2.94 -11.04
C GLU A 75 -0.71 -1.95 -10.89
N ILE A 76 0.25 -2.25 -10.01
CA ILE A 76 1.42 -1.41 -9.80
C ILE A 76 2.68 -2.14 -10.26
N GLN A 77 3.52 -1.43 -11.00
CA GLN A 77 4.72 -2.01 -11.59
C GLN A 77 5.90 -1.05 -11.49
N LYS A 78 7.07 -1.56 -11.09
CA LYS A 78 8.35 -0.85 -11.22
C LYS A 78 8.75 -0.75 -12.69
N LYS A 79 9.07 0.45 -13.16
CA LYS A 79 9.68 0.68 -14.47
C LYS A 79 11.19 0.49 -14.40
N PHE A 80 11.75 0.07 -15.52
CA PHE A 80 13.18 0.12 -15.74
C PHE A 80 13.61 1.59 -15.90
N THR A 81 14.43 2.07 -14.98
CA THR A 81 14.97 3.44 -14.98
C THR A 81 16.41 3.41 -14.47
N LEU A 82 17.28 4.26 -15.03
CA LEU A 82 18.73 4.22 -14.77
C LEU A 82 19.16 5.03 -13.54
N PHE A 83 18.35 6.01 -13.11
CA PHE A 83 18.76 6.98 -12.06
C PHE A 83 17.75 7.15 -10.92
N HIS A 84 16.44 7.00 -11.17
CA HIS A 84 15.40 7.21 -10.15
C HIS A 84 14.32 6.14 -10.26
N PRO A 85 13.93 5.47 -9.16
CA PRO A 85 12.86 4.48 -9.19
C PRO A 85 11.57 5.15 -9.68
N ARG A 86 10.89 4.51 -10.63
CA ARG A 86 9.61 4.98 -11.16
C ARG A 86 8.62 3.85 -11.14
N TYR A 87 7.40 4.16 -10.70
CA TYR A 87 6.31 3.21 -10.64
C TYR A 87 5.18 3.65 -11.59
N ILE A 88 4.47 2.69 -12.15
CA ILE A 88 3.22 2.91 -12.89
C ILE A 88 2.11 2.30 -12.07
N ILE A 89 1.00 3.03 -11.99
CA ILE A 89 -0.27 2.47 -11.55
C ILE A 89 -1.15 2.38 -12.79
N GLU A 90 -1.59 1.17 -13.12
CA GLU A 90 -2.57 0.88 -14.16
C GLU A 90 -3.93 0.59 -13.50
N GLY A 91 -5.03 0.83 -14.20
CA GLY A 91 -6.40 0.66 -13.68
C GLY A 91 -6.94 1.86 -12.90
N LEU A 92 -6.05 2.63 -12.28
CA LEU A 92 -6.35 3.93 -11.67
C LEU A 92 -5.53 5.00 -12.39
N ASN A 93 -6.14 6.15 -12.73
CA ASN A 93 -5.43 7.31 -13.28
C ASN A 93 -4.65 8.04 -12.17
N TRP A 94 -3.84 7.28 -11.45
CA TRP A 94 -3.11 7.69 -10.26
C TRP A 94 -1.61 7.70 -10.55
N SER A 95 -0.91 8.65 -9.96
CA SER A 95 0.56 8.73 -9.97
C SER A 95 1.07 8.93 -8.56
N VAL A 96 2.34 8.59 -8.33
CA VAL A 96 3.01 8.79 -7.05
C VAL A 96 4.04 9.89 -7.20
N GLU A 97 4.04 10.85 -6.29
CA GLU A 97 4.94 12.00 -6.25
C GLU A 97 5.54 12.14 -4.85
N GLY A 98 6.80 12.57 -4.75
CA GLY A 98 7.51 12.69 -3.46
C GLY A 98 8.56 11.62 -3.22
N ASP A 99 8.97 11.47 -1.95
CA ASP A 99 9.99 10.51 -1.51
C ASP A 99 9.36 9.22 -0.99
N LEU A 100 9.37 8.22 -1.84
CA LEU A 100 8.90 6.88 -1.55
C LEU A 100 9.74 6.14 -0.50
N TRP A 101 11.05 6.40 -0.44
CA TRP A 101 11.96 5.75 0.51
C TRP A 101 11.74 6.24 1.93
N ASP A 102 11.54 7.55 2.08
CA ASP A 102 11.23 8.13 3.37
C ASP A 102 9.76 8.04 3.76
N HIS A 103 8.93 7.42 2.92
CA HIS A 103 7.47 7.34 3.07
C HIS A 103 6.87 8.74 3.31
N ASP A 104 7.35 9.69 2.52
CA ASP A 104 6.94 11.08 2.48
C ASP A 104 6.51 11.40 1.04
N TYR A 105 5.33 10.94 0.67
CA TYR A 105 4.85 10.97 -0.72
C TYR A 105 3.33 11.16 -0.79
N SER A 106 2.86 11.63 -1.94
CA SER A 106 1.45 11.75 -2.28
C SER A 106 1.06 10.88 -3.47
N ILE A 107 -0.18 10.42 -3.46
CA ILE A 107 -0.85 9.81 -4.61
C ILE A 107 -1.73 10.89 -5.23
N VAL A 108 -1.52 11.11 -6.52
CA VAL A 108 -2.16 12.17 -7.30
C VAL A 108 -3.11 11.56 -8.31
N SER A 109 -4.33 12.06 -8.41
CA SER A 109 -5.26 11.73 -9.49
C SER A 109 -5.68 12.98 -10.25
N ASN A 110 -5.52 12.96 -11.58
CA ASN A 110 -5.85 14.09 -12.46
C ASN A 110 -5.22 15.42 -12.00
N GLY A 111 -3.99 15.38 -11.48
CA GLY A 111 -3.27 16.56 -10.99
C GLY A 111 -3.73 17.09 -9.63
N ARG A 112 -4.53 16.33 -8.88
CA ARG A 112 -4.90 16.63 -7.49
C ARG A 112 -4.38 15.55 -6.56
N GLU A 113 -3.76 15.94 -5.46
CA GLU A 113 -3.43 15.01 -4.38
C GLU A 113 -4.72 14.44 -3.81
N ILE A 114 -4.76 13.12 -3.65
CA ILE A 114 -5.91 12.39 -3.13
C ILE A 114 -5.56 11.56 -1.90
N ILE A 115 -4.29 11.20 -1.74
CA ILE A 115 -3.77 10.49 -0.57
C ILE A 115 -2.40 11.07 -0.28
N THR A 116 -2.12 11.37 0.99
CA THR A 116 -0.82 11.87 1.42
C THR A 116 -0.29 11.00 2.55
N ILE A 117 0.98 10.61 2.45
CA ILE A 117 1.65 9.68 3.35
C ILE A 117 2.84 10.41 3.96
N HIS A 118 2.91 10.44 5.30
CA HIS A 118 4.07 10.95 6.03
C HIS A 118 4.34 10.11 7.28
N LYS A 119 5.61 10.10 7.72
CA LYS A 119 5.99 9.53 9.02
C LYS A 119 5.44 10.39 10.17
N LYS A 120 4.83 9.73 11.15
CA LYS A 120 4.33 10.36 12.37
C LYS A 120 4.71 9.56 13.60
N TRP A 121 5.28 10.25 14.59
CA TRP A 121 5.52 9.67 15.90
C TRP A 121 4.21 9.70 16.71
N MET A 122 3.73 8.52 17.14
CA MET A 122 2.61 8.40 18.07
C MET A 122 3.01 7.70 19.38
N SER A 123 2.16 7.78 20.40
CA SER A 123 2.42 7.20 21.74
C SER A 123 2.65 5.68 21.77
N TRP A 124 2.37 5.00 20.65
CA TRP A 124 2.40 3.56 20.47
C TRP A 124 3.45 3.14 19.41
N GLY A 125 4.26 4.10 18.95
CA GLY A 125 5.41 3.88 18.07
C GLY A 125 5.40 4.76 16.83
N ASP A 126 6.35 4.49 15.94
CA ASP A 126 6.41 5.12 14.64
C ASP A 126 5.32 4.55 13.72
N CYS A 127 4.51 5.44 13.16
CA CYS A 127 3.43 5.09 12.24
C CYS A 127 3.57 5.91 10.97
N TYR A 128 3.05 5.39 9.86
CA TYR A 128 2.74 6.20 8.70
C TYR A 128 1.31 6.72 8.85
N GLU A 129 1.17 8.03 8.79
CA GLU A 129 -0.11 8.71 8.69
C GLU A 129 -0.51 8.74 7.22
N LEU A 130 -1.71 8.23 6.93
CA LEU A 130 -2.37 8.32 5.64
C LEU A 130 -3.49 9.32 5.77
N PHE A 131 -3.37 10.45 5.08
CA PHE A 131 -4.48 11.34 4.84
C PHE A 131 -5.16 10.95 3.52
N ILE A 132 -6.47 10.72 3.56
CA ILE A 132 -7.28 10.34 2.40
C ILE A 132 -8.32 11.44 2.18
N GLU A 133 -8.30 12.04 0.99
CA GLU A 133 -9.24 13.10 0.59
C GLU A 133 -10.68 12.59 0.48
N ASP A 134 -11.62 13.53 0.64
CA ASP A 134 -13.05 13.22 0.55
C ASP A 134 -13.42 12.73 -0.86
N GLY A 135 -14.19 11.64 -0.92
CA GLY A 135 -14.62 11.01 -2.17
C GLY A 135 -13.65 9.95 -2.72
N VAL A 136 -12.51 9.72 -2.07
CA VAL A 136 -11.65 8.55 -2.33
C VAL A 136 -12.18 7.36 -1.55
N GLU A 137 -12.34 6.21 -2.21
CA GLU A 137 -12.70 4.99 -1.50
C GLU A 137 -11.56 4.54 -0.59
N GLU A 138 -11.84 4.55 0.72
CA GLU A 138 -10.87 4.29 1.77
C GLU A 138 -10.12 2.96 1.61
N LEU A 139 -10.84 1.87 1.31
CA LEU A 139 -10.24 0.55 1.12
C LEU A 139 -9.30 0.52 -0.09
N VAL A 140 -9.63 1.23 -1.17
CA VAL A 140 -8.76 1.36 -2.35
C VAL A 140 -7.50 2.14 -1.98
N ALA A 141 -7.63 3.23 -1.21
CA ALA A 141 -6.50 4.00 -0.75
C ALA A 141 -5.54 3.16 0.11
N VAL A 142 -6.07 2.43 1.11
CA VAL A 142 -5.28 1.52 1.94
C VAL A 142 -4.60 0.45 1.09
N ALA A 143 -5.35 -0.24 0.24
CA ALA A 143 -4.79 -1.31 -0.60
C ALA A 143 -3.71 -0.79 -1.57
N MET A 144 -3.85 0.43 -2.09
CA MET A 144 -2.85 1.05 -2.95
C MET A 144 -1.57 1.44 -2.21
N VAL A 145 -1.68 2.01 -1.01
CA VAL A 145 -0.49 2.31 -0.19
C VAL A 145 0.26 1.02 0.16
N LEU A 146 -0.47 -0.02 0.57
CA LEU A 146 0.13 -1.34 0.83
C LEU A 146 0.79 -1.93 -0.42
N ALA A 147 0.18 -1.78 -1.60
CA ALA A 147 0.76 -2.26 -2.85
C ALA A 147 2.02 -1.48 -3.27
N ILE A 148 2.07 -0.17 -3.03
CA ILE A 148 3.29 0.64 -3.23
C ILE A 148 4.39 0.08 -2.35
N ASP A 149 4.11 -0.15 -1.07
CA ASP A 149 5.05 -0.74 -0.14
C ASP A 149 5.56 -2.11 -0.63
N CYS A 150 4.66 -2.99 -1.09
CA CYS A 150 5.02 -4.31 -1.63
C CYS A 150 6.04 -4.21 -2.76
N VAL A 151 5.84 -3.25 -3.67
CA VAL A 151 6.72 -3.08 -4.82
C VAL A 151 8.06 -2.48 -4.40
N MET A 152 8.07 -1.58 -3.41
CA MET A 152 9.29 -0.99 -2.86
C MET A 152 10.16 -2.02 -2.16
N ASP A 153 9.60 -2.85 -1.29
CA ASP A 153 10.36 -3.90 -0.60
C ASP A 153 10.87 -4.97 -1.57
N ALA A 154 10.01 -5.44 -2.49
CA ALA A 154 10.44 -6.35 -3.54
C ALA A 154 11.56 -5.74 -4.39
N SER A 155 11.53 -4.44 -4.65
CA SER A 155 12.57 -3.71 -5.38
C SER A 155 13.89 -3.62 -4.63
N ASN A 156 13.85 -3.53 -3.31
CA ASN A 156 15.04 -3.35 -2.45
C ASN A 156 15.70 -4.69 -2.09
N ASN A 157 14.92 -5.78 -2.09
CA ASN A 157 15.38 -7.14 -1.81
C ASN A 157 15.69 -7.97 -3.07
N SER A 158 15.54 -7.39 -4.28
CA SER A 158 15.85 -8.05 -5.58
C SER A 158 17.28 -7.84 -6.05
#